data_AF-A0A7J9GPT6-F1
#
_entry.id   AF-A0A7J9GPT6-F1
#
_cell.length_a   1.000
_cell.length_b   1.000
_cell.length_c   1.000
_cell.angle_alpha   90.00
_cell.angle_beta   90.00
_cell.angle_gamma   90.00
#
_symmetry.space_group_name_H-M   'P 1'
#
loop_
_entity.id
_entity.type
_entity.pdbx_description
1 polymer ?
#
loop_
_entity_poly.entity_id
_entity_poly.type
_entity_poly.pdbx_seq_one_letter_code
_entity_poly.pdbx_strand_id
1 'polypeptide(L)'
;LSSTLSTALSSALSSTPSSLRSPLLSIPYSTVDSIISRHFDSEKTDNSVYIYILNLGVTPKQPYAYSYSHSESSAGYTNCLGTLWTGNKRYLWIDLGAGPVDYGPALSGDGVLPRGEFHPLAAAHGRPKSEKTLLADLASLIYSAYQVLVVPPLRIPVHFENTLTVELIHIHASENVDSSGLDWKEIEKSFRNEANDGELLFGNQSLEFKRYSVNYEECSICSFAVSRSINSFTSRFLFDNYTLIVSEYLDSKRLHQILSDSAEEFRRVAGLPEEEFGSRVLPVYVFDLDYHTILLLDRYHQSIAFRDMVIAVRTRTAQTVSDYSCNGRHVFTRTRELQRPLVGSILQSMWGVSPTHLLWSPTHNSTLVDYTWSVGQTPFGPFSEVMSLSFVQKDAARRNFLLTSLNYSLTSAIDVLESIDAHGGDRNLLKQKQHVEFIQRWHLFRYKLDKAVSALSHFDFEMAFYYIKSSDHDLYAIHDLVYTASQEIEASLVCFKDPPFPWAALSFSAVGFLALSYVYAKRDKLFRNKRKQF
;
A
#
# COMPACT_ATOMS: atom_id res chain seq x y z
N LEU A 1 -13.37 23.52 24.78
CA LEU A 1 -13.08 23.25 23.35
C LEU A 1 -14.14 23.82 22.41
N SER A 2 -15.38 23.32 22.43
CA SER A 2 -16.44 23.71 21.47
C SER A 2 -16.70 25.22 21.39
N SER A 3 -16.81 25.93 22.53
CA SER A 3 -17.01 27.39 22.57
C SER A 3 -15.88 28.17 21.90
N THR A 4 -14.64 27.75 22.14
CA THR A 4 -13.44 28.34 21.53
C THR A 4 -13.42 28.14 20.02
N LEU A 5 -13.74 26.92 19.55
CA LEU A 5 -13.83 26.60 18.12
C LEU A 5 -14.94 27.41 17.42
N SER A 6 -16.14 27.43 18.00
CA SER A 6 -17.28 28.17 17.46
C SER A 6 -16.99 29.68 17.37
N THR A 7 -16.32 30.25 18.39
CA THR A 7 -15.92 31.66 18.41
C THR A 7 -14.88 31.97 17.33
N ALA A 8 -13.84 31.14 17.22
CA ALA A 8 -12.79 31.30 16.21
C ALA A 8 -13.34 31.20 14.79
N LEU A 9 -14.18 30.20 14.53
CA LEU A 9 -14.82 30.00 13.24
C LEU A 9 -15.79 31.14 12.90
N SER A 10 -16.61 31.59 13.85
CA SER A 10 -17.53 32.73 13.65
C SER A 10 -16.76 34.02 13.33
N SER A 11 -15.64 34.25 14.01
CA SER A 11 -14.74 35.38 13.73
C SER A 11 -14.16 35.29 12.31
N ALA A 12 -13.66 34.13 11.91
CA ALA A 12 -13.12 33.90 10.57
C ALA A 12 -14.19 34.08 9.47
N LEU A 13 -15.40 33.56 9.69
CA LEU A 13 -16.52 33.72 8.76
C LEU A 13 -16.97 35.17 8.62
N SER A 14 -16.94 35.96 9.71
CA SER A 14 -17.33 37.36 9.67
C SER A 14 -16.31 38.27 8.98
N SER A 15 -15.02 37.90 9.05
CA SER A 15 -13.91 38.65 8.44
C SER A 15 -13.64 38.26 6.99
N THR A 16 -14.04 37.06 6.56
CA THR A 16 -13.83 36.58 5.19
C THR A 16 -14.84 37.21 4.23
N PRO A 17 -14.41 37.91 3.17
CA PRO A 17 -15.31 38.52 2.22
C PRO A 17 -16.00 37.47 1.34
N SER A 18 -17.30 37.64 1.08
CA SER A 18 -18.02 36.79 0.13
C SER A 18 -17.52 37.02 -1.30
N SER A 19 -17.24 35.94 -2.02
CA SER A 19 -16.84 35.97 -3.42
C SER A 19 -18.02 35.58 -4.31
N LEU A 20 -18.33 36.39 -5.32
CA LEU A 20 -19.32 36.05 -6.35
C LEU A 20 -18.88 34.88 -7.23
N ARG A 21 -17.57 34.58 -7.27
CA ARG A 21 -17.02 33.54 -8.16
C ARG A 21 -17.07 32.15 -7.52
N SER A 22 -17.07 32.05 -6.19
CA SER A 22 -17.05 30.78 -5.47
C SER A 22 -18.35 30.57 -4.72
N PRO A 23 -19.00 29.40 -4.81
CA PRO A 23 -20.18 29.11 -3.99
C PRO A 23 -19.82 28.96 -2.50
N LEU A 24 -18.55 28.70 -2.17
CA LEU A 24 -18.05 28.46 -0.82
C LEU A 24 -17.12 29.59 -0.35
N LEU A 25 -17.27 30.02 0.91
CA LEU A 25 -16.28 30.81 1.63
C LEU A 25 -15.07 29.95 1.96
N SER A 26 -13.87 30.47 1.68
CA SER A 26 -12.60 29.80 1.94
C SER A 26 -12.06 30.18 3.32
N ILE A 27 -12.08 29.26 4.27
CA ILE A 27 -11.55 29.45 5.62
C ILE A 27 -10.23 28.71 5.76
N PRO A 28 -9.14 29.30 6.26
CA PRO A 28 -7.91 28.56 6.51
C PRO A 28 -8.11 27.40 7.49
N TYR A 29 -7.65 26.19 7.16
CA TYR A 29 -7.75 25.02 8.06
C TYR A 29 -7.11 25.29 9.45
N SER A 30 -6.05 26.11 9.47
CA SER A 30 -5.29 26.48 10.67
C SER A 30 -6.14 27.18 11.75
N THR A 31 -7.26 27.81 11.37
CA THR A 31 -8.22 28.42 12.31
C THR A 31 -8.77 27.39 13.30
N VAL A 32 -9.07 26.17 12.82
CA VAL A 32 -9.58 25.06 13.64
C VAL A 32 -8.43 24.20 14.15
N ASP A 33 -7.48 23.87 13.27
CA ASP A 33 -6.41 22.94 13.54
C ASP A 33 -5.50 23.39 14.70
N SER A 34 -5.17 24.68 14.78
CA SER A 34 -4.34 25.22 15.87
C SER A 34 -4.97 25.08 17.26
N ILE A 35 -6.30 25.02 17.35
CA ILE A 35 -7.03 24.81 18.61
C ILE A 35 -7.10 23.31 18.91
N ILE A 36 -7.42 22.49 17.92
CA ILE A 36 -7.54 21.04 18.08
C ILE A 36 -6.18 20.41 18.39
N SER A 37 -5.09 20.83 17.72
CA SER A 37 -3.74 20.36 18.02
C SER A 37 -3.34 20.60 19.47
N ARG A 38 -3.65 21.80 20.01
CA ARG A 38 -3.35 22.13 21.43
C ARG A 38 -4.18 21.29 22.40
N HIS A 39 -5.44 21.04 22.06
CA HIS A 39 -6.31 20.19 22.86
C HIS A 39 -5.88 18.72 22.81
N PHE A 40 -5.49 18.23 21.63
CA PHE A 40 -4.91 16.90 21.49
C PHE A 40 -3.68 16.76 22.38
N ASP A 41 -2.78 17.74 22.37
CA ASP A 41 -1.59 17.70 23.22
C ASP A 41 -1.88 17.70 24.73
N SER A 42 -3.00 18.28 25.17
CA SER A 42 -3.41 18.26 26.59
C SER A 42 -4.13 16.97 27.02
N GLU A 43 -4.81 16.29 26.10
CA GLU A 43 -5.69 15.15 26.41
C GLU A 43 -5.19 13.81 25.85
N LYS A 44 -4.07 13.81 25.10
CA LYS A 44 -3.58 12.60 24.44
C LYS A 44 -3.26 11.50 25.45
N THR A 45 -3.76 10.32 25.14
CA THR A 45 -3.31 9.07 25.77
C THR A 45 -2.30 8.40 24.86
N ASP A 46 -1.36 7.66 25.45
CA ASP A 46 -0.28 7.03 24.69
C ASP A 46 -0.85 6.14 23.56
N ASN A 47 -0.28 6.31 22.38
CA ASN A 47 -0.58 5.57 21.16
C ASN A 47 -2.05 5.56 20.68
N SER A 48 -2.88 6.51 21.10
CA SER A 48 -4.28 6.59 20.65
C SER A 48 -4.47 7.50 19.43
N VAL A 49 -5.57 7.26 18.69
CA VAL A 49 -5.99 8.07 17.53
C VAL A 49 -7.29 8.80 17.87
N TYR A 50 -7.34 10.11 17.66
CA TYR A 50 -8.52 10.93 17.96
C TYR A 50 -9.22 11.37 16.68
N ILE A 51 -10.53 11.11 16.59
CA ILE A 51 -11.38 11.62 15.51
C ILE A 51 -12.30 12.68 16.11
N TYR A 52 -12.06 13.95 15.78
CA TYR A 52 -12.91 15.05 16.20
C TYR A 52 -14.02 15.27 15.18
N ILE A 53 -15.26 15.02 15.58
CA ILE A 53 -16.45 15.28 14.76
C ILE A 53 -17.05 16.60 15.21
N LEU A 54 -16.98 17.61 14.35
CA LEU A 54 -17.39 18.97 14.69
C LEU A 54 -18.80 19.23 14.17
N ASN A 55 -19.65 19.72 15.06
CA ASN A 55 -20.94 20.34 14.73
C ASN A 55 -21.08 21.57 15.63
N LEU A 56 -20.56 22.71 15.15
CA LEU A 56 -20.36 23.90 15.98
C LEU A 56 -21.59 24.83 16.02
N GLY A 57 -22.67 24.48 15.32
CA GLY A 57 -23.92 25.27 15.30
C GLY A 57 -23.75 26.69 14.73
N VAL A 58 -22.72 26.93 13.94
CA VAL A 58 -22.46 28.25 13.36
C VAL A 58 -23.37 28.44 12.15
N THR A 59 -24.06 29.58 12.09
CA THR A 59 -24.88 29.99 10.94
C THR A 59 -24.11 30.97 10.06
N PRO A 60 -23.47 30.51 8.97
CA PRO A 60 -22.75 31.38 8.07
C PRO A 60 -23.70 32.11 7.11
N LYS A 61 -23.29 33.27 6.59
CA LYS A 61 -24.04 34.00 5.54
C LYS A 61 -24.02 33.27 4.19
N GLN A 62 -22.97 32.50 3.96
CA GLN A 62 -22.71 31.71 2.75
C GLN A 62 -22.04 30.41 3.19
N PRO A 63 -22.31 29.26 2.55
CA PRO A 63 -21.65 28.00 2.92
C PRO A 63 -20.12 28.14 2.85
N TYR A 64 -19.40 27.40 3.70
CA TYR A 64 -17.94 27.54 3.86
C TYR A 64 -17.24 26.19 3.76
N ALA A 65 -15.95 26.22 3.40
CA ALA A 65 -15.07 25.07 3.43
C ALA A 65 -13.63 25.51 3.72
N TYR A 66 -12.78 24.55 4.06
CA TYR A 66 -11.41 24.81 4.50
C TYR A 66 -10.43 24.80 3.32
N SER A 67 -9.60 25.84 3.22
CA SER A 67 -8.43 25.87 2.34
C SER A 67 -7.23 25.24 3.03
N TYR A 68 -6.46 24.48 2.26
CA TYR A 68 -5.19 23.86 2.67
C TYR A 68 -3.96 24.59 2.15
N SER A 69 -4.16 25.56 1.26
CA SER A 69 -3.11 26.39 0.68
C SER A 69 -3.21 27.84 1.19
N HIS A 70 -2.08 28.54 1.14
CA HIS A 70 -2.00 29.96 1.44
C HIS A 70 -2.28 30.86 0.22
N SER A 71 -2.33 30.28 -0.98
CA SER A 71 -2.65 30.99 -2.22
C SER A 71 -4.16 31.17 -2.37
N GLU A 72 -4.62 32.28 -2.96
CA GLU A 72 -6.02 32.46 -3.31
C GLU A 72 -6.35 31.81 -4.66
N SER A 73 -7.58 31.29 -4.79
CA SER A 73 -8.07 30.78 -6.07
C SER A 73 -8.19 31.91 -7.08
N SER A 74 -7.66 31.71 -8.29
CA SER A 74 -7.74 32.66 -9.40
C SER A 74 -8.45 32.04 -10.62
N ALA A 75 -8.49 32.74 -11.75
CA ALA A 75 -9.05 32.19 -12.99
C ALA A 75 -8.14 31.11 -13.62
N GLY A 76 -6.83 31.16 -13.35
CA GLY A 76 -5.86 30.17 -13.84
C GLY A 76 -5.39 29.20 -12.75
N TYR A 77 -6.04 29.20 -11.58
CA TYR A 77 -5.66 28.36 -10.46
C TYR A 77 -6.84 28.09 -9.53
N THR A 78 -7.16 26.82 -9.30
CA THR A 78 -8.29 26.40 -8.48
C THR A 78 -7.77 25.76 -7.20
N ASN A 79 -8.03 26.37 -6.03
CA ASN A 79 -7.88 25.66 -4.76
C ASN A 79 -9.09 24.79 -4.50
N CYS A 80 -8.83 23.52 -4.25
CA CYS A 80 -9.83 22.61 -3.72
C CYS A 80 -9.95 22.81 -2.21
N LEU A 81 -11.12 23.27 -1.80
CA LEU A 81 -11.49 23.41 -0.38
C LEU A 81 -12.12 22.11 0.10
N GLY A 82 -11.93 21.75 1.36
CA GLY A 82 -12.56 20.58 1.96
C GLY A 82 -13.14 20.76 3.35
N THR A 83 -13.56 19.66 3.95
CA THR A 83 -14.35 19.66 5.20
C THR A 83 -13.61 18.97 6.35
N LEU A 84 -12.40 18.48 6.10
CA LEU A 84 -11.60 17.72 7.04
C LEU A 84 -10.13 18.12 7.01
N TRP A 85 -9.40 17.71 8.03
CA TRP A 85 -7.95 17.80 8.08
C TRP A 85 -7.39 16.62 8.87
N THR A 86 -6.36 15.99 8.30
CA THR A 86 -5.54 14.98 8.96
C THR A 86 -4.34 15.67 9.59
N GLY A 87 -4.18 15.59 10.91
CA GLY A 87 -3.09 16.26 11.60
C GLY A 87 -1.72 15.64 11.36
N ASN A 88 -0.68 16.36 11.76
CA ASN A 88 0.67 15.80 11.81
C ASN A 88 0.81 14.68 12.86
N LYS A 89 0.09 14.83 13.98
CA LYS A 89 -0.03 13.84 15.07
C LYS A 89 -1.29 12.99 14.86
N ARG A 90 -1.48 11.93 15.65
CA ARG A 90 -2.60 10.96 15.59
C ARG A 90 -3.98 11.54 15.92
N TYR A 91 -4.37 12.59 15.21
CA TYR A 91 -5.72 13.12 15.22
C TYR A 91 -6.15 13.58 13.83
N LEU A 92 -7.46 13.62 13.63
CA LEU A 92 -8.08 14.36 12.55
C LEU A 92 -9.32 15.06 13.05
N TRP A 93 -9.79 16.02 12.27
CA TRP A 93 -11.09 16.62 12.48
C TRP A 93 -11.91 16.63 11.19
N ILE A 94 -13.21 16.47 11.36
CA ILE A 94 -14.20 16.51 10.29
C ILE A 94 -15.29 17.47 10.72
N ASP A 95 -15.49 18.54 9.95
CA ASP A 95 -16.53 19.52 10.21
C ASP A 95 -17.79 19.19 9.42
N LEU A 96 -18.83 18.77 10.15
CA LEU A 96 -20.12 18.43 9.56
C LEU A 96 -20.90 19.65 9.08
N GLY A 97 -20.56 20.85 9.56
CA GLY A 97 -21.16 22.12 9.14
C GLY A 97 -20.53 22.72 7.88
N ALA A 98 -19.34 22.25 7.49
CA ALA A 98 -18.65 22.70 6.29
C ALA A 98 -19.19 22.02 5.02
N GLY A 99 -19.02 22.66 3.87
CA GLY A 99 -19.51 22.22 2.57
C GLY A 99 -20.89 22.79 2.20
N PRO A 100 -21.62 22.16 1.26
CA PRO A 100 -21.26 20.92 0.57
C PRO A 100 -20.09 21.13 -0.42
N VAL A 101 -19.15 20.20 -0.44
CA VAL A 101 -18.04 20.11 -1.40
C VAL A 101 -18.32 19.05 -2.45
N ASP A 102 -17.63 19.12 -3.57
CA ASP A 102 -17.67 18.12 -4.64
C ASP A 102 -16.27 17.88 -5.18
N TYR A 103 -15.93 16.62 -5.44
CA TYR A 103 -14.63 16.21 -5.98
C TYR A 103 -14.79 15.09 -6.97
N GLY A 104 -13.86 15.00 -7.91
CA GLY A 104 -13.67 13.78 -8.70
C GLY A 104 -13.40 14.06 -10.17
N PRO A 105 -13.42 13.01 -11.00
CA PRO A 105 -13.32 13.13 -12.44
C PRO A 105 -14.43 14.04 -12.99
N ALA A 106 -14.06 14.99 -13.84
CA ALA A 106 -14.99 15.96 -14.44
C ALA A 106 -15.83 15.36 -15.58
N LEU A 107 -15.32 14.30 -16.25
CA LEU A 107 -15.97 13.68 -17.41
C LEU A 107 -16.42 12.25 -17.12
N SER A 108 -15.51 11.38 -16.70
CA SER A 108 -15.76 9.97 -16.47
C SER A 108 -14.71 9.39 -15.53
N GLY A 109 -15.13 8.55 -14.61
CA GLY A 109 -14.28 7.82 -13.69
C GLY A 109 -14.99 7.52 -12.37
N ASP A 110 -14.35 6.71 -11.54
CA ASP A 110 -14.89 6.29 -10.26
C ASP A 110 -14.53 7.28 -9.13
N GLY A 111 -15.18 7.11 -7.98
CA GLY A 111 -14.85 7.83 -6.75
C GLY A 111 -15.31 9.29 -6.70
N VAL A 112 -16.12 9.74 -7.67
CA VAL A 112 -16.76 11.07 -7.64
C VAL A 112 -17.51 11.24 -6.33
N LEU A 113 -17.22 12.33 -5.62
CA LEU A 113 -17.98 12.82 -4.49
C LEU A 113 -18.97 13.88 -5.01
N PRO A 114 -20.23 13.51 -5.27
CA PRO A 114 -21.25 14.44 -5.73
C PRO A 114 -21.63 15.44 -4.65
N ARG A 115 -22.00 16.65 -5.08
CA ARG A 115 -22.39 17.74 -4.19
C ARG A 115 -23.63 17.36 -3.36
N GLY A 116 -23.44 17.21 -2.05
CA GLY A 116 -24.55 17.03 -1.10
C GLY A 116 -25.23 15.66 -1.14
N GLU A 117 -24.61 14.64 -1.73
CA GLU A 117 -25.20 13.30 -1.88
C GLU A 117 -24.45 12.18 -1.14
N PHE A 118 -23.27 12.45 -0.56
CA PHE A 118 -22.50 11.43 0.18
C PHE A 118 -21.87 11.94 1.49
N HIS A 119 -21.78 11.03 2.47
CA HIS A 119 -21.31 11.26 3.85
C HIS A 119 -22.21 12.24 4.65
N PRO A 120 -22.11 12.34 6.00
CA PRO A 120 -23.09 13.06 6.82
C PRO A 120 -23.25 14.56 6.48
N LEU A 121 -22.37 15.08 5.63
CA LEU A 121 -22.44 16.41 5.00
C LEU A 121 -23.74 16.59 4.21
N ALA A 122 -24.27 15.54 3.57
CA ALA A 122 -25.57 15.58 2.88
C ALA A 122 -26.74 15.83 3.84
N ALA A 123 -26.67 15.26 5.05
CA ALA A 123 -27.73 15.34 6.07
C ALA A 123 -27.74 16.67 6.84
N ALA A 124 -26.60 17.37 6.92
CA ALA A 124 -26.51 18.70 7.54
C ALA A 124 -26.97 19.83 6.60
N HIS A 125 -26.79 19.66 5.28
CA HIS A 125 -27.16 20.66 4.27
C HIS A 125 -28.54 20.41 3.62
N GLY A 126 -29.23 19.33 3.98
CA GLY A 126 -30.62 19.03 3.62
C GLY A 126 -31.51 18.82 4.85
N ARG A 127 -32.85 18.90 4.70
CA ARG A 127 -33.76 18.50 5.80
C ARG A 127 -33.50 17.02 6.11
N PRO A 128 -33.14 16.63 7.35
CA PRO A 128 -32.84 15.25 7.68
C PRO A 128 -34.05 14.38 7.33
N LYS A 129 -33.87 13.45 6.38
CA LYS A 129 -34.94 12.53 5.97
C LYS A 129 -35.28 11.54 7.09
N SER A 130 -34.33 11.22 7.99
CA SER A 130 -34.52 10.50 9.25
C SER A 130 -33.26 10.51 10.14
N GLU A 131 -33.41 10.33 11.46
CA GLU A 131 -32.28 10.13 12.39
C GLU A 131 -31.44 8.89 12.05
N LYS A 132 -32.09 7.82 11.55
CA LYS A 132 -31.43 6.56 11.18
C LYS A 132 -30.45 6.75 10.02
N THR A 133 -30.81 7.60 9.04
CA THR A 133 -29.95 7.93 7.91
C THR A 133 -28.69 8.64 8.38
N LEU A 134 -28.82 9.64 9.26
CA LEU A 134 -27.67 10.36 9.82
C LEU A 134 -26.70 9.42 10.56
N LEU A 135 -27.23 8.49 11.36
CA LEU A 135 -26.41 7.50 12.07
C LEU A 135 -25.69 6.55 11.11
N ALA A 136 -26.36 6.11 10.05
CA ALA A 136 -25.76 5.26 9.02
C ALA A 136 -24.63 5.99 8.28
N ASP A 137 -24.84 7.26 7.91
CA ASP A 137 -23.83 8.08 7.24
C ASP A 137 -22.63 8.35 8.14
N LEU A 138 -22.86 8.61 9.43
CA LEU A 138 -21.80 8.81 10.41
C LEU A 138 -20.99 7.53 10.64
N ALA A 139 -21.66 6.39 10.76
CA ALA A 139 -20.99 5.09 10.86
C ALA A 139 -20.16 4.78 9.62
N SER A 140 -20.68 5.05 8.42
CA SER A 140 -19.96 4.89 7.16
C SER A 140 -18.73 5.81 7.08
N LEU A 141 -18.86 7.07 7.51
CA LEU A 141 -17.73 8.01 7.56
C LEU A 141 -16.63 7.53 8.52
N ILE A 142 -17.00 7.11 9.74
CA ILE A 142 -16.02 6.60 10.72
C ILE A 142 -15.36 5.31 10.21
N TYR A 143 -16.12 4.43 9.55
CA TYR A 143 -15.58 3.21 8.96
C TYR A 143 -14.58 3.52 7.84
N SER A 144 -14.92 4.42 6.91
CA SER A 144 -14.02 4.87 5.85
C SER A 144 -12.77 5.54 6.43
N ALA A 145 -12.93 6.37 7.47
CA ALA A 145 -11.82 6.98 8.20
C ALA A 145 -10.91 5.91 8.80
N TYR A 146 -11.46 4.89 9.45
CA TYR A 146 -10.68 3.78 10.00
C TYR A 146 -9.86 3.06 8.91
N GLN A 147 -10.46 2.78 7.76
CA GLN A 147 -9.78 2.10 6.65
C GLN A 147 -8.61 2.92 6.10
N VAL A 148 -8.75 4.25 5.97
CA VAL A 148 -7.68 5.09 5.44
C VAL A 148 -6.63 5.45 6.49
N LEU A 149 -7.05 5.73 7.72
CA LEU A 149 -6.18 6.33 8.73
C LEU A 149 -5.45 5.29 9.58
N VAL A 150 -6.13 4.20 9.92
CA VAL A 150 -5.64 3.21 10.88
C VAL A 150 -5.09 1.99 10.16
N VAL A 151 -5.78 1.53 9.11
CA VAL A 151 -5.41 0.30 8.38
C VAL A 151 -5.32 0.53 6.86
N PRO A 152 -4.58 1.55 6.37
CA PRO A 152 -4.44 1.76 4.93
C PRO A 152 -3.85 0.53 4.24
N PRO A 153 -4.22 0.25 2.98
CA PRO A 153 -3.72 -0.91 2.26
C PRO A 153 -2.21 -0.80 2.01
N LEU A 154 -1.54 -1.96 1.95
CA LEU A 154 -0.14 -2.10 1.57
C LEU A 154 -0.03 -2.15 0.04
N ARG A 155 0.67 -1.18 -0.57
CA ARG A 155 0.79 -1.11 -2.04
C ARG A 155 1.78 -2.14 -2.60
N ILE A 156 2.93 -2.28 -1.96
CA ILE A 156 4.01 -3.19 -2.34
C ILE A 156 4.64 -3.78 -1.08
N PRO A 157 5.23 -4.99 -1.13
CA PRO A 157 6.03 -5.49 -0.02
C PRO A 157 7.27 -4.62 0.21
N VAL A 158 7.59 -4.37 1.48
CA VAL A 158 8.68 -3.50 1.92
C VAL A 158 9.53 -4.26 2.93
N HIS A 159 10.79 -4.50 2.60
CA HIS A 159 11.72 -5.19 3.50
C HIS A 159 12.52 -4.20 4.35
N PHE A 160 13.01 -4.68 5.50
CA PHE A 160 13.88 -3.89 6.38
C PHE A 160 15.27 -3.82 5.80
N GLU A 161 15.79 -2.62 5.65
CA GLU A 161 17.22 -2.39 5.47
C GLU A 161 17.69 -1.35 6.47
N ASN A 162 18.93 -1.46 6.94
CA ASN A 162 19.49 -0.50 7.89
C ASN A 162 19.70 0.87 7.25
N THR A 163 20.04 0.90 5.96
CA THR A 163 20.32 2.14 5.23
C THR A 163 19.36 2.26 4.06
N LEU A 164 18.62 3.37 4.06
CA LEU A 164 17.69 3.74 3.00
C LEU A 164 18.28 4.92 2.23
N THR A 165 18.50 4.76 0.92
CA THR A 165 19.10 5.80 0.08
C THR A 165 18.15 6.16 -1.04
N VAL A 166 17.79 7.44 -1.14
CA VAL A 166 17.02 7.98 -2.27
C VAL A 166 17.99 8.70 -3.21
N GLU A 167 18.09 8.23 -4.45
CA GLU A 167 18.93 8.82 -5.49
C GLU A 167 18.09 9.72 -6.39
N LEU A 168 18.22 11.03 -6.22
CA LEU A 168 17.53 12.04 -7.01
C LEU A 168 18.34 12.31 -8.28
N ILE A 169 17.89 11.75 -9.41
CA ILE A 169 18.57 11.82 -10.71
C ILE A 169 17.84 12.85 -11.57
N HIS A 170 18.43 14.04 -11.71
CA HIS A 170 17.89 15.11 -12.55
C HIS A 170 18.42 14.99 -13.98
N ILE A 171 17.54 14.63 -14.89
CA ILE A 171 17.85 14.57 -16.33
C ILE A 171 17.40 15.89 -16.95
N HIS A 172 18.34 16.80 -17.22
CA HIS A 172 18.06 18.15 -17.69
C HIS A 172 18.48 18.34 -19.15
N ALA A 173 17.67 19.07 -19.92
CA ALA A 173 17.92 19.34 -21.33
C ALA A 173 18.75 20.60 -21.62
N SER A 174 18.91 21.50 -20.65
CA SER A 174 19.67 22.75 -20.80
C SER A 174 20.63 22.95 -19.63
N GLU A 175 21.74 23.64 -19.86
CA GLU A 175 22.67 24.07 -18.79
C GLU A 175 22.02 25.09 -17.84
N ASN A 176 21.05 25.88 -18.33
CA ASN A 176 20.26 26.79 -17.52
C ASN A 176 19.10 26.04 -16.87
N VAL A 177 19.40 25.36 -15.77
CA VAL A 177 18.42 24.59 -15.00
C VAL A 177 17.47 25.54 -14.27
N ASP A 178 16.24 25.70 -14.78
CA ASP A 178 15.18 26.39 -14.06
C ASP A 178 14.74 25.53 -12.86
N SER A 179 15.12 25.93 -11.65
CA SER A 179 14.77 25.23 -10.42
C SER A 179 13.33 25.49 -9.94
N SER A 180 12.55 26.32 -10.65
CA SER A 180 11.17 26.59 -10.27
C SER A 180 10.34 25.31 -10.21
N GLY A 181 9.65 25.10 -9.08
CA GLY A 181 8.84 23.91 -8.84
C GLY A 181 9.59 22.60 -8.58
N LEU A 182 10.93 22.64 -8.46
CA LEU A 182 11.79 21.49 -8.16
C LEU A 182 12.91 21.88 -7.18
N ASP A 183 12.54 22.21 -5.94
CA ASP A 183 13.52 22.33 -4.85
C ASP A 183 13.73 20.99 -4.15
N TRP A 184 14.89 20.38 -4.41
CA TRP A 184 15.33 19.14 -3.77
C TRP A 184 15.42 19.25 -2.24
N LYS A 185 15.77 20.43 -1.71
CA LYS A 185 15.87 20.63 -0.26
C LYS A 185 14.51 20.53 0.42
N GLU A 186 13.44 21.00 -0.22
CA GLU A 186 12.09 20.90 0.33
C GLU A 186 11.59 19.46 0.32
N ILE A 187 11.86 18.70 -0.75
CA ILE A 187 11.55 17.27 -0.84
C ILE A 187 12.28 16.52 0.29
N GLU A 188 13.58 16.74 0.44
CA GLU A 188 14.39 16.10 1.49
C GLU A 188 13.90 16.47 2.90
N LYS A 189 13.60 17.76 3.12
CA LYS A 189 13.10 18.26 4.40
C LYS A 189 11.81 17.57 4.82
N SER A 190 10.90 17.30 3.90
CA SER A 190 9.64 16.59 4.16
C SER A 190 9.85 15.18 4.74
N PHE A 191 10.97 14.52 4.45
CA PHE A 191 11.30 13.21 5.01
C PHE A 191 12.26 13.28 6.20
N ARG A 192 13.28 14.13 6.12
CA ARG A 192 14.31 14.25 7.16
C ARG A 192 13.75 14.74 8.48
N ASN A 193 12.78 15.65 8.46
CA ASN A 193 12.13 16.12 9.68
C ASN A 193 11.45 14.94 10.41
N GLU A 194 10.62 14.18 9.70
CA GLU A 194 9.88 13.05 10.27
C GLU A 194 10.80 11.87 10.65
N ALA A 195 11.93 11.71 9.95
CA ALA A 195 12.96 10.74 10.30
C ALA A 195 13.69 11.13 11.60
N ASN A 196 14.07 12.40 11.75
CA ASN A 196 14.78 12.91 12.93
C ASN A 196 13.89 12.94 14.17
N ASP A 197 12.60 13.21 13.99
CA ASP A 197 11.60 13.17 15.06
C ASP A 197 11.26 11.72 15.49
N GLY A 198 11.85 10.71 14.83
CA GLY A 198 11.62 9.32 15.14
C GLY A 198 10.17 8.91 14.87
N GLU A 199 9.57 9.43 13.80
CA GLU A 199 8.19 9.10 13.40
C GLU A 199 8.11 8.30 12.09
N LEU A 200 9.16 8.33 11.25
CA LEU A 200 9.19 7.64 9.94
C LEU A 200 10.05 6.35 9.91
N LEU A 201 11.22 6.37 10.58
CA LEU A 201 12.21 5.28 10.54
C LEU A 201 12.09 4.34 11.75
N PHE A 202 12.63 3.12 11.66
CA PHE A 202 12.70 2.17 12.78
C PHE A 202 14.09 2.11 13.40
N GLY A 203 14.17 2.10 14.74
CA GLY A 203 15.41 1.83 15.48
C GLY A 203 16.61 2.63 14.95
N ASN A 204 17.63 1.92 14.45
CA ASN A 204 18.88 2.50 13.96
C ASN A 204 18.90 2.73 12.43
N GLN A 205 17.74 2.73 11.75
CA GLN A 205 17.70 3.00 10.32
C GLN A 205 18.21 4.40 9.99
N SER A 206 18.99 4.52 8.92
CA SER A 206 19.43 5.80 8.36
C SER A 206 18.73 6.11 7.04
N LEU A 207 18.45 7.40 6.81
CA LEU A 207 17.89 7.89 5.54
C LEU A 207 18.84 8.90 4.90
N GLU A 208 19.28 8.57 3.69
CA GLU A 208 20.22 9.35 2.91
C GLU A 208 19.60 9.78 1.58
N PHE A 209 19.98 10.97 1.13
CA PHE A 209 19.59 11.51 -0.16
C PHE A 209 20.87 11.83 -0.93
N LYS A 210 21.02 11.20 -2.09
CA LYS A 210 22.11 11.45 -3.04
C LYS A 210 21.51 12.16 -4.25
N ARG A 211 22.22 13.14 -4.79
CA ARG A 211 21.75 13.96 -5.93
C ARG A 211 22.71 13.82 -7.09
N TYR A 212 22.16 13.62 -8.27
CA TYR A 212 22.91 13.47 -9.50
C TYR A 212 22.27 14.31 -10.61
N SER A 213 23.11 14.82 -11.50
CA SER A 213 22.68 15.61 -12.65
C SER A 213 23.17 14.92 -13.91
N VAL A 214 22.28 14.73 -14.87
CA VAL A 214 22.57 14.05 -16.14
C VAL A 214 22.09 14.95 -17.27
N ASN A 215 22.98 15.26 -18.21
CA ASN A 215 22.62 15.99 -19.41
C ASN A 215 21.82 15.07 -20.36
N TYR A 216 20.60 15.47 -20.71
CA TYR A 216 19.72 14.71 -21.58
C TYR A 216 20.33 14.48 -22.98
N GLU A 217 21.09 15.44 -23.51
CA GLU A 217 21.71 15.33 -24.84
C GLU A 217 22.87 14.31 -24.86
N GLU A 218 23.59 14.19 -23.75
CA GLU A 218 24.71 13.24 -23.62
C GLU A 218 24.23 11.82 -23.25
N CYS A 219 23.02 11.71 -22.70
CA CYS A 219 22.42 10.46 -22.31
C CYS A 219 21.62 9.82 -23.46
N SER A 220 22.29 8.99 -24.27
CA SER A 220 21.66 8.23 -25.36
C SER A 220 20.51 7.33 -24.90
N ILE A 221 20.62 6.74 -23.70
CA ILE A 221 19.55 5.96 -23.08
C ILE A 221 18.34 6.84 -22.76
N CYS A 222 18.55 8.03 -22.18
CA CYS A 222 17.47 8.94 -21.81
C CYS A 222 16.65 9.36 -23.02
N SER A 223 17.34 9.78 -24.10
CA SER A 223 16.69 10.19 -25.34
C SER A 223 15.98 9.04 -26.04
N PHE A 224 16.57 7.85 -26.06
CA PHE A 224 15.91 6.63 -26.54
C PHE A 224 14.66 6.28 -25.71
N ALA A 225 14.77 6.33 -24.38
CA ALA A 225 13.70 5.97 -23.47
C ALA A 225 12.50 6.89 -23.61
N VAL A 226 12.72 8.21 -23.69
CA VAL A 226 11.66 9.20 -23.91
C VAL A 226 11.04 9.02 -25.29
N SER A 227 11.83 9.04 -26.37
CA SER A 227 11.31 8.94 -27.74
C SER A 227 10.52 7.66 -28.00
N ARG A 228 10.95 6.53 -27.41
CA ARG A 228 10.27 5.23 -27.57
C ARG A 228 9.03 5.09 -26.70
N SER A 229 8.87 5.93 -25.69
CA SER A 229 7.73 5.89 -24.75
C SER A 229 6.66 6.94 -25.06
N ILE A 230 6.90 7.85 -26.02
CA ILE A 230 5.86 8.79 -26.48
C ILE A 230 4.79 8.03 -27.25
N ASN A 231 3.55 8.18 -26.80
CA ASN A 231 2.35 7.68 -27.44
C ASN A 231 1.34 8.81 -27.63
N SER A 232 0.43 8.67 -28.59
CA SER A 232 -0.64 9.63 -28.86
C SER A 232 -1.99 9.08 -28.42
N PHE A 233 -2.80 9.91 -27.78
CA PHE A 233 -4.19 9.64 -27.42
C PHE A 233 -5.12 10.64 -28.10
N THR A 234 -6.24 10.17 -28.65
CA THR A 234 -7.26 11.05 -29.26
C THR A 234 -8.45 11.19 -28.32
N SER A 235 -8.66 12.39 -27.78
CA SER A 235 -9.84 12.75 -26.99
C SER A 235 -10.95 13.34 -27.87
N ARG A 236 -12.19 13.09 -27.48
CA ARG A 236 -13.38 13.66 -28.13
C ARG A 236 -13.92 14.79 -27.26
N PHE A 237 -13.87 16.01 -27.76
CA PHE A 237 -14.48 17.17 -27.11
C PHE A 237 -15.77 17.56 -27.82
N LEU A 238 -16.85 17.67 -27.05
CA LEU A 238 -18.12 18.22 -27.51
C LEU A 238 -18.17 19.69 -27.10
N PHE A 239 -17.79 20.57 -28.03
CA PHE A 239 -18.14 21.99 -27.95
C PHE A 239 -19.52 22.14 -28.59
N ASP A 240 -19.62 22.78 -29.77
CA ASP A 240 -20.84 22.79 -30.58
C ASP A 240 -20.91 21.64 -31.61
N ASN A 241 -19.75 21.07 -31.98
CA ASN A 241 -19.59 19.88 -32.82
C ASN A 241 -18.51 18.96 -32.22
N TYR A 242 -18.53 17.67 -32.55
CA TYR A 242 -17.48 16.73 -32.12
C TYR A 242 -16.14 17.12 -32.73
N THR A 243 -15.20 17.54 -31.89
CA THR A 243 -13.81 17.80 -32.26
C THR A 243 -12.90 16.73 -31.67
N LEU A 244 -11.99 16.21 -32.49
CA LEU A 244 -10.97 15.26 -32.06
C LEU A 244 -9.69 16.04 -31.78
N ILE A 245 -9.19 15.95 -30.55
CA ILE A 245 -7.90 16.54 -30.17
C ILE A 245 -6.93 15.38 -29.92
N VAL A 246 -5.79 15.40 -30.61
CA VAL A 246 -4.71 14.43 -30.41
C VAL A 246 -3.72 15.03 -29.43
N SER A 247 -3.50 14.35 -28.30
CA SER A 247 -2.54 14.74 -27.28
C SER A 247 -1.49 13.63 -27.12
N GLU A 248 -0.24 14.02 -26.94
CA GLU A 248 0.85 13.09 -26.66
C GLU A 248 1.01 12.87 -25.15
N TYR A 249 1.49 11.68 -24.77
CA TYR A 249 1.81 11.32 -23.39
C TYR A 249 2.98 10.33 -23.36
N LEU A 250 3.60 10.18 -22.18
CA LEU A 250 4.64 9.17 -21.97
C LEU A 250 4.03 7.92 -21.33
N ASP A 251 4.23 6.77 -21.96
CA ASP A 251 3.89 5.47 -21.39
C ASP A 251 4.89 5.12 -20.28
N SER A 252 4.39 5.12 -19.04
CA SER A 252 5.24 4.95 -17.87
C SER A 252 5.81 3.54 -17.76
N LYS A 253 5.07 2.52 -18.19
CA LYS A 253 5.51 1.12 -18.14
C LYS A 253 6.60 0.88 -19.16
N ARG A 254 6.48 1.47 -20.35
CA ARG A 254 7.51 1.37 -21.38
C ARG A 254 8.80 2.08 -20.93
N LEU A 255 8.65 3.26 -20.32
CA LEU A 255 9.77 4.02 -19.79
C LEU A 255 10.48 3.27 -18.65
N HIS A 256 9.71 2.71 -17.72
CA HIS A 256 10.20 1.84 -16.65
C HIS A 256 10.97 0.63 -17.19
N GLN A 257 10.40 -0.09 -18.15
CA GLN A 257 11.04 -1.25 -18.76
C GLN A 257 12.40 -0.89 -19.37
N ILE A 258 12.47 0.20 -20.15
CA ILE A 258 13.71 0.61 -20.81
C ILE A 258 14.77 0.99 -19.76
N LEU A 259 14.41 1.73 -18.72
CA LEU A 259 15.34 2.13 -17.65
C LEU A 259 15.81 0.93 -16.82
N SER A 260 14.93 -0.03 -16.56
CA SER A 260 15.26 -1.27 -15.84
C SER A 260 16.21 -2.15 -16.66
N ASP A 261 15.91 -2.36 -17.95
CA ASP A 261 16.72 -3.17 -18.86
C ASP A 261 18.11 -2.55 -19.13
N SER A 262 18.25 -1.23 -18.94
CA SER A 262 19.48 -0.48 -19.23
C SER A 262 20.15 0.11 -17.98
N ALA A 263 19.78 -0.35 -16.77
CA ALA A 263 20.20 0.27 -15.51
C ALA A 263 21.73 0.36 -15.33
N GLU A 264 22.47 -0.71 -15.62
CA GLU A 264 23.93 -0.72 -15.50
C GLU A 264 24.59 0.23 -16.50
N GLU A 265 24.15 0.21 -17.75
CA GLU A 265 24.67 1.10 -18.80
C GLU A 265 24.33 2.56 -18.49
N PHE A 266 23.12 2.81 -17.98
CA PHE A 266 22.71 4.15 -17.55
C PHE A 266 23.63 4.66 -16.45
N ARG A 267 23.88 3.87 -15.40
CA ARG A 267 24.80 4.25 -14.30
C ARG A 267 26.19 4.57 -14.85
N ARG A 268 26.70 3.77 -15.79
CA ARG A 268 27.99 4.00 -16.44
C ARG A 268 28.04 5.30 -17.22
N VAL A 269 27.06 5.56 -18.08
CA VAL A 269 27.00 6.78 -18.92
C VAL A 269 26.78 8.03 -18.06
N ALA A 270 25.97 7.93 -17.01
CA ALA A 270 25.67 9.01 -16.08
C ALA A 270 26.77 9.22 -15.02
N GLY A 271 27.83 8.41 -15.00
CA GLY A 271 28.92 8.51 -14.01
C GLY A 271 28.46 8.27 -12.57
N LEU A 272 27.43 7.45 -12.37
CA LEU A 272 26.88 7.12 -11.05
C LEU A 272 27.72 6.01 -10.40
N PRO A 273 27.90 6.04 -9.07
CA PRO A 273 28.58 4.97 -8.36
C PRO A 273 27.77 3.66 -8.45
N GLU A 274 28.48 2.54 -8.30
CA GLU A 274 27.85 1.24 -8.11
C GLU A 274 27.04 1.22 -6.81
N GLU A 275 25.98 0.40 -6.80
CA GLU A 275 25.11 0.28 -5.64
C GLU A 275 25.84 -0.34 -4.45
N GLU A 276 25.68 0.27 -3.27
CA GLU A 276 26.27 -0.23 -2.04
C GLU A 276 25.51 -1.47 -1.55
N PHE A 277 26.22 -2.58 -1.39
CA PHE A 277 25.66 -3.82 -0.84
C PHE A 277 25.10 -3.62 0.57
N GLY A 278 23.88 -4.08 0.82
CA GLY A 278 23.21 -3.98 2.13
C GLY A 278 22.49 -2.66 2.40
N SER A 279 22.24 -1.87 1.35
CA SER A 279 21.40 -0.67 1.40
C SER A 279 20.21 -0.79 0.45
N ARG A 280 19.05 -0.23 0.83
CA ARG A 280 17.93 -0.08 -0.11
C ARG A 280 18.10 1.22 -0.88
N VAL A 281 18.45 1.10 -2.15
CA VAL A 281 18.58 2.24 -3.05
C VAL A 281 17.28 2.41 -3.85
N LEU A 282 16.71 3.63 -3.83
CA LEU A 282 15.55 4.01 -4.64
C LEU A 282 15.97 5.12 -5.64
N PRO A 283 16.16 4.79 -6.93
CA PRO A 283 16.37 5.79 -7.96
C PRO A 283 15.08 6.55 -8.30
N VAL A 284 15.20 7.87 -8.36
CA VAL A 284 14.14 8.82 -8.69
C VAL A 284 14.57 9.59 -9.94
N TYR A 285 14.08 9.16 -11.08
CA TYR A 285 14.35 9.78 -12.37
C TYR A 285 13.43 10.96 -12.60
N VAL A 286 13.99 12.15 -12.78
CA VAL A 286 13.23 13.36 -13.11
C VAL A 286 13.63 13.85 -14.50
N PHE A 287 12.76 13.59 -15.47
CA PHE A 287 12.91 14.05 -16.85
C PHE A 287 12.41 15.48 -16.99
N ASP A 288 13.35 16.42 -17.03
CA ASP A 288 13.11 17.83 -17.26
C ASP A 288 13.29 18.17 -18.73
N LEU A 289 12.22 17.97 -19.49
CA LEU A 289 12.23 18.01 -20.94
C LEU A 289 11.97 19.41 -21.48
N ASP A 290 12.74 19.79 -22.50
CA ASP A 290 12.65 21.10 -23.15
C ASP A 290 11.50 21.20 -24.18
N TYR A 291 10.46 20.39 -24.02
CA TYR A 291 9.31 20.35 -24.93
C TYR A 291 8.27 21.41 -24.57
N HIS A 292 7.69 22.03 -25.61
CA HIS A 292 6.54 22.94 -25.48
C HIS A 292 5.21 22.19 -25.39
N THR A 293 5.15 20.97 -25.91
CA THR A 293 4.01 20.07 -25.72
C THR A 293 4.00 19.56 -24.28
N ILE A 294 2.80 19.45 -23.70
CA ILE A 294 2.64 18.87 -22.36
C ILE A 294 2.77 17.36 -22.49
N LEU A 295 3.79 16.78 -21.86
CA LEU A 295 3.96 15.34 -21.75
C LEU A 295 3.79 14.93 -20.29
N LEU A 296 2.68 14.26 -20.00
CA LEU A 296 2.42 13.63 -18.70
C LEU A 296 2.59 12.12 -18.82
N LEU A 297 2.90 11.47 -17.70
CA LEU A 297 2.93 10.02 -17.59
C LEU A 297 1.51 9.46 -17.60
N ASP A 298 1.25 8.54 -18.52
CA ASP A 298 -0.06 7.90 -18.73
C ASP A 298 -1.20 8.92 -18.81
N ARG A 299 -0.94 10.07 -19.46
CA ARG A 299 -1.83 11.23 -19.65
C ARG A 299 -2.13 12.08 -18.41
N TYR A 300 -2.01 11.53 -17.20
CA TYR A 300 -2.55 12.15 -15.99
C TYR A 300 -1.50 12.54 -14.96
N HIS A 301 -0.39 11.81 -14.91
CA HIS A 301 0.52 11.85 -13.78
C HIS A 301 1.79 12.64 -14.11
N GLN A 302 2.23 13.47 -13.16
CA GLN A 302 3.57 14.06 -13.23
C GLN A 302 4.64 13.11 -12.71
N SER A 303 4.27 12.18 -11.83
CA SER A 303 5.16 11.24 -11.18
C SER A 303 4.45 9.90 -10.94
N ILE A 304 5.15 8.80 -11.21
CA ILE A 304 4.65 7.44 -11.00
C ILE A 304 5.67 6.65 -10.18
N ALA A 305 5.12 5.92 -9.20
CA ALA A 305 5.87 5.06 -8.29
C ALA A 305 5.77 3.60 -8.75
N PHE A 306 6.91 3.04 -9.13
CA PHE A 306 7.11 1.60 -9.34
C PHE A 306 7.68 0.96 -8.07
N ARG A 307 7.86 -0.37 -8.08
CA ARG A 307 8.39 -1.09 -6.90
C ARG A 307 9.87 -0.74 -6.64
N ASP A 308 10.60 -0.49 -7.71
CA ASP A 308 12.06 -0.39 -7.80
C ASP A 308 12.55 1.02 -8.16
N MET A 309 11.70 1.89 -8.71
CA MET A 309 12.07 3.27 -9.06
C MET A 309 10.88 4.23 -9.04
N VAL A 310 11.17 5.52 -9.05
CA VAL A 310 10.20 6.59 -9.29
C VAL A 310 10.57 7.29 -10.59
N ILE A 311 9.57 7.58 -11.42
CA ILE A 311 9.76 8.32 -12.65
C ILE A 311 8.85 9.54 -12.62
N ALA A 312 9.42 10.72 -12.83
CA ALA A 312 8.70 11.98 -12.97
C ALA A 312 9.08 12.71 -14.24
N VAL A 313 8.14 13.50 -14.76
CA VAL A 313 8.33 14.30 -15.97
C VAL A 313 7.82 15.72 -15.75
N ARG A 314 8.56 16.70 -16.27
CA ARG A 314 8.07 18.06 -16.47
C ARG A 314 8.49 18.59 -17.84
N THR A 315 7.74 19.57 -18.32
CA THR A 315 7.93 20.23 -19.63
C THR A 315 7.99 21.76 -19.47
N ARG A 316 8.28 22.51 -20.55
CA ARG A 316 8.31 23.98 -20.51
C ARG A 316 6.97 24.61 -20.12
N THR A 317 5.88 24.04 -20.63
CA THR A 317 4.53 24.51 -20.31
C THR A 317 4.26 24.34 -18.82
N ALA A 318 3.83 25.41 -18.15
CA ALA A 318 3.76 25.48 -16.69
C ALA A 318 2.43 25.00 -16.09
N GLN A 319 1.35 24.97 -16.90
CA GLN A 319 0.02 24.63 -16.43
C GLN A 319 -0.79 23.89 -17.50
N THR A 320 -1.66 22.99 -17.07
CA THR A 320 -2.67 22.35 -17.91
C THR A 320 -3.99 22.18 -17.15
N VAL A 321 -5.10 22.13 -17.87
CA VAL A 321 -6.39 21.72 -17.31
C VAL A 321 -6.32 20.21 -17.07
N SER A 322 -6.69 19.77 -15.86
CA SER A 322 -6.77 18.35 -15.54
C SER A 322 -8.18 17.80 -15.81
N ASP A 323 -8.29 16.48 -15.88
CA ASP A 323 -9.57 15.78 -16.00
C ASP A 323 -10.35 15.72 -14.67
N TYR A 324 -9.88 16.42 -13.62
CA TYR A 324 -10.52 16.50 -12.32
C TYR A 324 -11.22 17.84 -12.11
N SER A 325 -12.30 17.80 -11.34
CA SER A 325 -12.99 18.97 -10.84
C SER A 325 -13.11 18.93 -9.32
N CYS A 326 -13.06 20.12 -8.71
CA CYS A 326 -13.41 20.30 -7.32
C CYS A 326 -14.22 21.58 -7.15
N ASN A 327 -15.21 21.53 -6.25
CA ASN A 327 -16.02 22.67 -5.84
C ASN A 327 -16.65 23.43 -7.03
N GLY A 328 -17.12 22.68 -8.04
CA GLY A 328 -17.73 23.20 -9.26
C GLY A 328 -16.76 23.81 -10.28
N ARG A 329 -15.45 23.57 -10.16
CA ARG A 329 -14.43 24.08 -11.09
C ARG A 329 -13.44 23.00 -11.50
N HIS A 330 -12.87 23.11 -12.70
CA HIS A 330 -11.75 22.27 -13.11
C HIS A 330 -10.50 22.54 -12.27
N VAL A 331 -9.79 21.47 -11.94
CA VAL A 331 -8.48 21.54 -11.29
C VAL A 331 -7.42 21.81 -12.36
N PHE A 332 -6.54 22.75 -12.09
CA PHE A 332 -5.39 23.04 -12.94
C PHE A 332 -4.15 22.36 -12.36
N THR A 333 -3.45 21.58 -13.17
CA THR A 333 -2.19 20.95 -12.78
C THR A 333 -1.04 21.88 -13.14
N ARG A 334 -0.24 22.24 -12.13
CA ARG A 334 1.02 22.99 -12.30
C ARG A 334 2.12 22.01 -12.69
N THR A 335 2.26 21.77 -13.99
CA THR A 335 3.13 20.72 -14.58
C THR A 335 4.60 20.86 -14.21
N ARG A 336 5.07 22.07 -13.87
CA ARG A 336 6.45 22.31 -13.42
C ARG A 336 6.69 22.05 -11.93
N GLU A 337 5.64 22.03 -11.11
CA GLU A 337 5.73 21.76 -9.68
C GLU A 337 5.71 20.25 -9.44
N LEU A 338 6.87 19.69 -9.12
CA LEU A 338 7.06 18.24 -8.94
C LEU A 338 7.24 17.82 -7.48
N GLN A 339 7.49 18.75 -6.56
CA GLN A 339 7.83 18.45 -5.17
C GLN A 339 6.78 17.56 -4.49
N ARG A 340 5.51 17.95 -4.55
CA ARG A 340 4.41 17.18 -3.95
C ARG A 340 4.22 15.81 -4.62
N PRO A 341 4.09 15.70 -5.97
CA PRO A 341 4.04 14.39 -6.64
C PRO A 341 5.22 13.48 -6.31
N LEU A 342 6.44 14.03 -6.23
CA LEU A 342 7.65 13.27 -5.91
C LEU A 342 7.62 12.75 -4.47
N VAL A 343 7.23 13.56 -3.48
CA VAL A 343 7.07 13.11 -2.10
C VAL A 343 6.07 11.94 -2.02
N GLY A 344 4.93 12.06 -2.70
CA GLY A 344 3.94 10.98 -2.77
C GLY A 344 4.47 9.71 -3.46
N SER A 345 5.23 9.85 -4.55
CA SER A 345 5.78 8.68 -5.26
C SER A 345 6.91 8.00 -4.47
N ILE A 346 7.79 8.76 -3.82
CA ILE A 346 8.84 8.22 -2.95
C ILE A 346 8.21 7.44 -1.79
N LEU A 347 7.14 7.96 -1.16
CA LEU A 347 6.41 7.25 -0.11
C LEU A 347 5.88 5.88 -0.57
N GLN A 348 5.34 5.83 -1.79
CA GLN A 348 4.82 4.60 -2.38
C GLN A 348 5.92 3.57 -2.65
N SER A 349 7.03 3.98 -3.25
CA SER A 349 8.11 3.06 -3.65
C SER A 349 9.03 2.66 -2.50
N MET A 350 9.35 3.57 -1.58
CA MET A 350 10.27 3.28 -0.46
C MET A 350 9.55 2.55 0.67
N TRP A 351 8.35 3.01 1.06
CA TRP A 351 7.62 2.51 2.25
C TRP A 351 6.27 1.85 1.94
N GLY A 352 5.92 1.65 0.66
CA GLY A 352 4.70 0.94 0.28
C GLY A 352 3.41 1.64 0.68
N VAL A 353 3.48 2.93 1.03
CA VAL A 353 2.31 3.70 1.50
C VAL A 353 1.35 3.89 0.35
N SER A 354 0.11 3.41 0.50
CA SER A 354 -0.92 3.61 -0.50
C SER A 354 -1.39 5.08 -0.54
N PRO A 355 -1.70 5.63 -1.72
CA PRO A 355 -2.41 6.91 -1.83
C PRO A 355 -3.69 6.92 -0.98
N THR A 356 -3.97 8.04 -0.32
CA THR A 356 -5.07 8.15 0.66
C THR A 356 -6.46 7.95 0.06
N HIS A 357 -6.61 8.17 -1.25
CA HIS A 357 -7.87 7.95 -1.97
C HIS A 357 -8.03 6.53 -2.55
N LEU A 358 -7.07 5.64 -2.31
CA LEU A 358 -7.13 4.25 -2.79
C LEU A 358 -7.36 3.29 -1.63
N LEU A 359 -8.38 2.46 -1.78
CA LEU A 359 -8.77 1.42 -0.82
C LEU A 359 -8.72 0.06 -1.49
N TRP A 360 -8.44 -0.99 -0.73
CA TRP A 360 -8.57 -2.37 -1.20
C TRP A 360 -9.87 -2.97 -0.70
N SER A 361 -10.69 -3.52 -1.59
CA SER A 361 -11.90 -4.25 -1.23
C SER A 361 -11.67 -5.76 -1.41
N PRO A 362 -11.59 -6.54 -0.32
CA PRO A 362 -11.53 -8.00 -0.41
C PRO A 362 -12.78 -8.60 -1.06
N THR A 363 -13.95 -7.97 -0.89
CA THR A 363 -15.22 -8.47 -1.44
C THR A 363 -15.32 -8.30 -2.95
N HIS A 364 -14.82 -7.18 -3.48
CA HIS A 364 -14.77 -6.94 -4.92
C HIS A 364 -13.49 -7.45 -5.58
N ASN A 365 -12.50 -7.85 -4.77
CA ASN A 365 -11.15 -8.20 -5.21
C ASN A 365 -10.56 -7.12 -6.13
N SER A 366 -10.80 -5.86 -5.79
CA SER A 366 -10.42 -4.71 -6.59
C SER A 366 -10.05 -3.51 -5.72
N THR A 367 -9.26 -2.61 -6.30
CA THR A 367 -9.01 -1.29 -5.71
C THR A 367 -10.24 -0.41 -5.92
N LEU A 368 -10.68 0.25 -4.85
CA LEU A 368 -11.73 1.25 -4.87
C LEU A 368 -11.11 2.65 -4.76
N VAL A 369 -11.76 3.62 -5.40
CA VAL A 369 -11.35 5.03 -5.37
C VAL A 369 -12.33 5.82 -4.52
N ASP A 370 -11.83 6.51 -3.50
CA ASP A 370 -12.60 7.39 -2.62
C ASP A 370 -11.86 8.73 -2.45
N TYR A 371 -12.28 9.74 -3.22
CA TYR A 371 -11.65 11.06 -3.19
C TYR A 371 -11.97 11.87 -1.92
N THR A 372 -12.81 11.36 -1.01
CA THR A 372 -13.05 11.98 0.31
C THR A 372 -11.75 12.25 1.06
N TRP A 373 -10.78 11.35 0.95
CA TRP A 373 -9.49 11.41 1.64
C TRP A 373 -8.34 11.95 0.79
N SER A 374 -8.66 12.55 -0.36
CA SER A 374 -7.68 13.17 -1.26
C SER A 374 -7.42 14.65 -0.94
N VAL A 375 -7.88 15.12 0.22
CA VAL A 375 -7.77 16.50 0.71
C VAL A 375 -7.13 16.52 2.10
N GLY A 376 -6.70 17.69 2.57
CA GLY A 376 -6.01 17.83 3.86
C GLY A 376 -4.50 17.63 3.77
N GLN A 377 -3.87 17.17 4.85
CA GLN A 377 -2.41 16.96 4.92
C GLN A 377 -2.01 15.64 4.24
N THR A 378 -1.99 15.66 2.91
CA THR A 378 -1.61 14.50 2.11
C THR A 378 -0.91 14.94 0.82
N PRO A 379 0.26 14.34 0.48
CA PRO A 379 0.89 14.57 -0.81
C PRO A 379 0.14 13.85 -1.95
N PHE A 380 -0.86 13.02 -1.64
CA PHE A 380 -1.55 12.17 -2.60
C PHE A 380 -2.78 12.83 -3.23
N GLY A 381 -3.05 12.41 -4.46
CA GLY A 381 -4.24 12.80 -5.21
C GLY A 381 -4.20 14.22 -5.76
N PRO A 382 -5.24 14.65 -6.49
CA PRO A 382 -5.23 15.92 -7.20
C PRO A 382 -5.80 17.09 -6.39
N PHE A 383 -6.42 16.84 -5.22
CA PHE A 383 -7.20 17.85 -4.49
C PHE A 383 -6.50 18.45 -3.26
N SER A 384 -5.29 17.98 -2.93
CA SER A 384 -4.44 18.63 -1.92
C SER A 384 -3.16 19.16 -2.53
N GLU A 385 -2.74 20.33 -2.06
CA GLU A 385 -1.49 21.00 -2.42
C GLU A 385 -0.42 20.85 -1.33
N VAL A 386 -0.74 20.14 -0.24
CA VAL A 386 0.18 19.97 0.90
C VAL A 386 1.16 18.84 0.61
N MET A 387 2.46 19.09 0.81
CA MET A 387 3.50 18.05 0.69
C MET A 387 3.97 17.48 2.04
N SER A 388 3.58 18.09 3.17
CA SER A 388 3.94 17.58 4.49
C SER A 388 3.19 16.28 4.80
N LEU A 389 3.82 15.43 5.59
CA LEU A 389 3.27 14.12 5.94
C LEU A 389 2.32 14.23 7.14
N SER A 390 1.17 13.57 7.08
CA SER A 390 0.31 13.35 8.25
C SER A 390 0.72 12.10 9.00
N PHE A 391 0.17 11.91 10.21
CA PHE A 391 0.40 10.69 10.98
C PHE A 391 0.04 9.42 10.19
N VAL A 392 -0.94 9.51 9.28
CA VAL A 392 -1.43 8.37 8.48
C VAL A 392 -0.31 7.81 7.61
N GLN A 393 0.42 8.67 6.90
CA GLN A 393 1.51 8.24 6.03
C GLN A 393 2.69 7.69 6.85
N LYS A 394 2.97 8.30 8.01
CA LYS A 394 4.07 7.90 8.90
C LYS A 394 3.81 6.55 9.58
N ASP A 395 2.63 6.39 10.16
CA ASP A 395 2.21 5.13 10.77
C ASP A 395 2.08 4.03 9.72
N ALA A 396 1.57 4.34 8.52
CA ALA A 396 1.52 3.38 7.41
C ALA A 396 2.92 2.93 6.98
N ALA A 397 3.88 3.87 6.82
CA ALA A 397 5.25 3.55 6.44
C ALA A 397 5.89 2.55 7.41
N ARG A 398 5.68 2.76 8.71
CA ARG A 398 6.14 1.85 9.76
C ARG A 398 5.42 0.51 9.75
N ARG A 399 4.09 0.54 9.75
CA ARG A 399 3.25 -0.66 9.76
C ARG A 399 3.51 -1.57 8.56
N ASN A 400 3.69 -1.01 7.37
CA ASN A 400 3.85 -1.75 6.12
C ASN A 400 5.05 -2.69 6.13
N PHE A 401 6.16 -2.23 6.71
CA PHE A 401 7.32 -3.06 6.92
C PHE A 401 7.00 -4.24 7.86
N LEU A 402 6.36 -3.98 9.00
CA LEU A 402 6.00 -5.02 9.97
C LEU A 402 5.05 -6.06 9.38
N LEU A 403 4.08 -5.62 8.56
CA LEU A 403 3.18 -6.53 7.84
C LEU A 403 3.92 -7.40 6.84
N THR A 404 4.89 -6.82 6.11
CA THR A 404 5.70 -7.59 5.16
C THR A 404 6.55 -8.63 5.88
N SER A 405 7.21 -8.24 6.98
CA SER A 405 7.97 -9.19 7.81
C SER A 405 7.11 -10.27 8.42
N LEU A 406 5.94 -9.93 8.95
CA LEU A 406 5.02 -10.92 9.49
C LEU A 406 4.56 -11.92 8.42
N ASN A 407 4.24 -11.43 7.22
CA ASN A 407 3.90 -12.31 6.09
C ASN A 407 5.06 -13.24 5.71
N TYR A 408 6.29 -12.74 5.71
CA TYR A 408 7.48 -13.55 5.44
C TYR A 408 7.71 -14.61 6.53
N SER A 409 7.70 -14.24 7.81
CA SER A 409 7.89 -15.18 8.92
C SER A 409 6.77 -16.24 8.95
N LEU A 410 5.52 -15.88 8.61
CA LEU A 410 4.42 -16.84 8.49
C LEU A 410 4.59 -17.79 7.30
N THR A 411 4.97 -17.27 6.12
CA THR A 411 5.22 -18.10 4.93
C THR A 411 6.36 -19.08 5.19
N SER A 412 7.47 -18.61 5.76
CA SER A 412 8.60 -19.48 6.12
C SER A 412 8.23 -20.52 7.19
N ALA A 413 7.35 -20.19 8.14
CA ALA A 413 6.83 -21.18 9.08
C ALA A 413 5.96 -22.24 8.40
N ILE A 414 5.13 -21.86 7.42
CA ILE A 414 4.34 -22.80 6.60
C ILE A 414 5.28 -23.73 5.83
N ASP A 415 6.31 -23.20 5.16
CA ASP A 415 7.28 -24.00 4.40
C ASP A 415 7.95 -25.07 5.28
N VAL A 416 8.30 -24.71 6.53
CA VAL A 416 8.87 -25.68 7.47
C VAL A 416 7.85 -26.75 7.86
N LEU A 417 6.60 -26.38 8.13
CA LEU A 417 5.55 -27.35 8.45
C LEU A 417 5.26 -28.30 7.28
N GLU A 418 5.23 -27.79 6.05
CA GLU A 418 5.07 -28.60 4.84
C GLU A 418 6.24 -29.57 4.65
N SER A 419 7.47 -29.11 4.91
CA SER A 419 8.65 -29.98 4.90
C SER A 419 8.54 -31.11 5.93
N ILE A 420 8.08 -30.81 7.15
CA ILE A 420 7.85 -31.82 8.18
C ILE A 420 6.79 -32.84 7.73
N ASP A 421 5.67 -32.37 7.17
CA ASP A 421 4.58 -33.23 6.70
C ASP A 421 5.05 -34.17 5.58
N ALA A 422 5.82 -33.65 4.61
CA ALA A 422 6.41 -34.42 3.52
C ALA A 422 7.32 -35.57 3.99
N HIS A 423 7.94 -35.45 5.15
CA HIS A 423 8.79 -36.49 5.76
C HIS A 423 8.04 -37.38 6.76
N GLY A 424 6.71 -37.39 6.72
CA GLY A 424 5.87 -38.27 7.53
C GLY A 424 5.58 -37.74 8.94
N GLY A 425 5.76 -36.43 9.16
CA GLY A 425 5.42 -35.75 10.41
C GLY A 425 6.59 -35.57 11.39
N ASP A 426 6.38 -34.69 12.36
CA ASP A 426 7.39 -34.22 13.33
C ASP A 426 8.01 -35.36 14.15
N ARG A 427 7.20 -36.33 14.55
CA ARG A 427 7.65 -37.49 15.35
C ARG A 427 8.52 -38.49 14.58
N ASN A 428 8.34 -38.58 13.27
CA ASN A 428 9.10 -39.49 12.42
C ASN A 428 10.40 -38.85 11.94
N LEU A 429 10.34 -37.55 11.64
CA LEU A 429 11.50 -36.77 11.21
C LEU A 429 12.46 -36.44 12.35
N LEU A 430 11.95 -35.97 13.50
CA LEU A 430 12.79 -35.43 14.58
C LEU A 430 13.04 -36.47 15.67
N LYS A 431 14.32 -36.65 16.06
CA LYS A 431 14.68 -37.49 17.23
C LYS A 431 14.11 -36.86 18.50
N GLN A 432 13.94 -37.66 19.56
CA GLN A 432 13.25 -37.21 20.79
C GLN A 432 13.80 -35.90 21.40
N LYS A 433 15.12 -35.67 21.38
CA LYS A 433 15.71 -34.40 21.85
C LYS A 433 15.37 -33.22 20.92
N GLN A 434 15.51 -33.42 19.60
CA GLN A 434 15.19 -32.41 18.58
C GLN A 434 13.69 -32.07 18.58
N HIS A 435 12.84 -33.07 18.81
CA HIS A 435 11.39 -32.90 18.92
C HIS A 435 11.01 -32.00 20.10
N VAL A 436 11.60 -32.21 21.27
CA VAL A 436 11.38 -31.33 22.44
C VAL A 436 11.84 -29.90 22.15
N GLU A 437 13.00 -29.74 21.51
CA GLU A 437 13.52 -28.42 21.14
C GLU A 437 12.60 -27.72 20.12
N PHE A 438 12.16 -28.43 19.08
CA PHE A 438 11.22 -27.94 18.08
C PHE A 438 9.92 -27.43 18.73
N ILE A 439 9.31 -28.22 19.62
CA ILE A 439 8.07 -27.82 20.31
C ILE A 439 8.29 -26.57 21.17
N GLN A 440 9.40 -26.49 21.90
CA GLN A 440 9.72 -25.31 22.72
C GLN A 440 9.90 -24.05 21.84
N ARG A 441 10.65 -24.16 20.75
CA ARG A 441 10.88 -23.05 19.80
C ARG A 441 9.58 -22.63 19.12
N TRP A 442 8.73 -23.58 18.73
CA TRP A 442 7.44 -23.31 18.12
C TRP A 442 6.51 -22.54 19.06
N HIS A 443 6.45 -22.93 20.33
CA HIS A 443 5.69 -22.20 21.35
C HIS A 443 6.20 -20.78 21.57
N LEU A 444 7.52 -20.59 21.62
CA LEU A 444 8.14 -19.26 21.74
C LEU A 444 7.86 -18.38 20.51
N PHE A 445 8.02 -18.95 19.31
CA PHE A 445 7.71 -18.28 18.04
C PHE A 445 6.26 -17.77 18.03
N ARG A 446 5.30 -18.65 18.34
CA ARG A 446 3.88 -18.28 18.43
C ARG A 446 3.62 -17.19 19.47
N TYR A 447 4.20 -17.33 20.67
CA TYR A 447 4.05 -16.32 21.73
C TYR A 447 4.56 -14.94 21.27
N LYS A 448 5.72 -14.89 20.62
CA LYS A 448 6.29 -13.65 20.09
C LYS A 448 5.41 -13.04 18.99
N LEU A 449 4.85 -13.85 18.10
CA LEU A 449 3.90 -13.38 17.10
C LEU A 449 2.63 -12.78 17.75
N ASP A 450 2.05 -13.45 18.74
CA ASP A 450 0.88 -12.95 19.46
C ASP A 450 1.18 -11.60 20.15
N LYS A 451 2.38 -11.45 20.71
CA LYS A 451 2.84 -10.18 21.28
C LYS A 451 3.09 -9.10 20.24
N ALA A 452 3.64 -9.44 19.08
CA ALA A 452 3.81 -8.51 17.97
C ALA A 452 2.45 -7.97 17.47
N VAL A 453 1.46 -8.86 17.27
CA VAL A 453 0.11 -8.47 16.87
C VAL A 453 -0.56 -7.59 17.93
N SER A 454 -0.39 -7.92 19.21
CA SER A 454 -0.87 -7.09 20.31
C SER A 454 -0.20 -5.72 20.35
N ALA A 455 1.10 -5.61 20.08
CA ALA A 455 1.78 -4.32 20.03
C ALA A 455 1.33 -3.48 18.83
N LEU A 456 1.18 -4.12 17.66
CA LEU A 456 0.63 -3.49 16.45
C LEU A 456 -0.77 -2.91 16.66
N SER A 457 -1.66 -3.62 17.38
CA SER A 457 -3.02 -3.13 17.64
C SER A 457 -3.06 -1.91 18.57
N HIS A 458 -2.00 -1.70 19.36
CA HIS A 458 -1.81 -0.52 20.18
C HIS A 458 -0.88 0.50 19.51
N PHE A 459 -0.61 0.39 18.20
CA PHE A 459 0.27 1.30 17.45
C PHE A 459 1.68 1.46 18.04
N ASP A 460 2.14 0.46 18.81
CA ASP A 460 3.49 0.38 19.34
C ASP A 460 4.36 -0.39 18.34
N PHE A 461 4.81 0.34 17.33
CA PHE A 461 5.55 -0.24 16.22
C PHE A 461 6.96 -0.71 16.62
N GLU A 462 7.58 -0.08 17.61
CA GLU A 462 8.92 -0.47 18.10
C GLU A 462 8.86 -1.80 18.86
N MET A 463 7.88 -1.97 19.74
CA MET A 463 7.68 -3.24 20.44
C MET A 463 7.29 -4.36 19.48
N ALA A 464 6.42 -4.06 18.50
CA ALA A 464 6.07 -5.01 17.45
C ALA A 464 7.30 -5.45 16.63
N PHE A 465 8.14 -4.49 16.25
CA PHE A 465 9.39 -4.76 15.53
C PHE A 465 10.32 -5.67 16.33
N TYR A 466 10.53 -5.37 17.61
CA TYR A 466 11.34 -6.17 18.52
C TYR A 466 10.88 -7.63 18.55
N TYR A 467 9.57 -7.87 18.74
CA TYR A 467 9.04 -9.23 18.82
C TYR A 467 9.14 -9.99 17.49
N ILE A 468 8.89 -9.33 16.35
CA ILE A 468 9.05 -9.95 15.03
C ILE A 468 10.50 -10.33 14.76
N LYS A 469 11.46 -9.41 15.00
CA LYS A 469 12.88 -9.72 14.85
C LYS A 469 13.35 -10.81 15.81
N SER A 470 12.83 -10.82 17.02
CA SER A 470 13.10 -11.87 17.99
C SER A 470 12.51 -13.22 17.57
N SER A 471 11.38 -13.26 16.85
CA SER A 471 10.76 -14.50 16.39
C SER A 471 11.48 -15.12 15.20
N ASP A 472 12.11 -14.31 14.35
CA ASP A 472 12.95 -14.78 13.25
C ASP A 472 14.09 -15.71 13.75
N HIS A 473 14.65 -15.46 14.93
CA HIS A 473 15.66 -16.36 15.53
C HIS A 473 15.13 -17.74 15.88
N ASP A 474 13.90 -17.83 16.40
CA ASP A 474 13.29 -19.14 16.72
C ASP A 474 12.92 -19.86 15.42
N LEU A 475 12.42 -19.13 14.43
CA LEU A 475 12.07 -19.69 13.12
C LEU A 475 13.31 -20.23 12.38
N TYR A 476 14.42 -19.50 12.41
CA TYR A 476 15.69 -19.95 11.85
C TYR A 476 16.19 -21.24 12.52
N ALA A 477 16.13 -21.30 13.86
CA ALA A 477 16.53 -22.51 14.60
C ALA A 477 15.62 -23.71 14.26
N ILE A 478 14.31 -23.49 14.12
CA ILE A 478 13.36 -24.51 13.69
C ILE A 478 13.69 -25.01 12.27
N HIS A 479 13.97 -24.09 11.35
CA HIS A 479 14.34 -24.42 9.98
C HIS A 479 15.63 -25.27 9.95
N ASP A 480 16.67 -24.88 10.70
CA ASP A 480 17.93 -25.61 10.79
C ASP A 480 17.76 -27.02 11.37
N LEU A 481 16.93 -27.17 12.41
CA LEU A 481 16.60 -28.48 13.00
C LEU A 481 15.93 -29.41 11.98
N VAL A 482 14.93 -28.90 11.26
CA VAL A 482 14.18 -29.67 10.26
C VAL A 482 15.05 -30.01 9.06
N TYR A 483 15.83 -29.05 8.57
CA TYR A 483 16.75 -29.25 7.46
C TYR A 483 17.79 -30.32 7.78
N THR A 484 18.46 -30.24 8.93
CA THR A 484 19.44 -31.23 9.35
C THR A 484 18.82 -32.61 9.52
N ALA A 485 17.64 -32.71 10.15
CA ALA A 485 16.93 -33.96 10.31
C ALA A 485 16.53 -34.59 8.96
N SER A 486 16.14 -33.77 7.99
CA SER A 486 15.76 -34.26 6.66
C SER A 486 16.93 -34.89 5.90
N GLN A 487 18.16 -34.40 6.11
CA GLN A 487 19.36 -34.97 5.51
C GLN A 487 19.77 -36.31 6.12
N GLU A 488 19.37 -36.59 7.36
CA GLU A 488 19.67 -37.85 8.04
C GLU A 488 18.69 -38.98 7.67
N ILE A 489 17.64 -38.70 6.89
CA ILE A 489 16.67 -39.73 6.47
C ILE A 489 17.30 -40.61 5.40
N GLU A 490 17.55 -41.87 5.77
CA GLU A 490 17.93 -42.92 4.84
C GLU A 490 16.68 -43.64 4.30
N ALA A 491 16.51 -43.62 2.98
CA ALA A 491 15.48 -44.42 2.32
C ALA A 491 15.86 -45.90 2.39
N SER A 492 15.18 -46.67 3.24
CA SER A 492 15.33 -48.13 3.25
C SER A 492 14.26 -48.78 2.37
N LEU A 493 14.70 -49.45 1.30
CA LEU A 493 13.84 -50.29 0.47
C LEU A 493 13.58 -51.61 1.20
N VAL A 494 12.46 -51.68 1.93
CA VAL A 494 11.98 -52.96 2.45
C VAL A 494 11.43 -53.76 1.28
N CYS A 495 12.25 -54.65 0.72
CA CYS A 495 11.79 -55.60 -0.29
C CYS A 495 10.71 -56.48 0.33
N PHE A 496 9.52 -56.48 -0.29
CA PHE A 496 8.47 -57.42 0.06
C PHE A 496 9.04 -58.83 -0.05
N LYS A 497 9.15 -59.53 1.08
CA LYS A 497 9.39 -60.98 1.06
C LYS A 497 8.19 -61.59 0.37
N ASP A 498 8.41 -62.27 -0.76
CA ASP A 498 7.38 -63.05 -1.40
C ASP A 498 6.68 -63.92 -0.34
N PRO A 499 5.34 -63.98 -0.32
CA PRO A 499 4.63 -64.80 0.63
C PRO A 499 5.15 -66.24 0.52
N PRO A 500 5.46 -66.91 1.64
CA PRO A 500 6.00 -68.26 1.60
C PRO A 500 5.07 -69.15 0.78
N PHE A 501 5.64 -69.93 -0.15
CA PHE A 501 4.89 -70.86 -1.00
C PHE A 501 3.93 -71.68 -0.13
N PRO A 502 2.63 -71.79 -0.48
CA PRO A 502 1.59 -72.32 0.42
C PRO A 502 1.65 -73.86 0.49
N TRP A 503 2.71 -74.39 1.11
CA TRP A 503 2.95 -75.83 1.30
C TRP A 503 1.78 -76.54 1.98
N ALA A 504 1.09 -75.87 2.89
CA ALA A 504 -0.11 -76.39 3.53
C ALA A 504 -1.23 -76.68 2.51
N ALA A 505 -1.53 -75.74 1.62
CA ALA A 505 -2.57 -75.94 0.59
C ALA A 505 -2.20 -77.06 -0.38
N LEU A 506 -0.93 -77.13 -0.79
CA LEU A 506 -0.44 -78.17 -1.69
C LEU A 506 -0.49 -79.56 -1.04
N SER A 507 -0.08 -79.66 0.23
CA SER A 507 -0.08 -80.92 0.98
C SER A 507 -1.50 -81.42 1.29
N PHE A 508 -2.43 -80.54 1.69
CA PHE A 508 -3.84 -80.93 1.86
C PHE A 508 -4.46 -81.42 0.55
N SER A 509 -4.12 -80.79 -0.57
CA SER A 509 -4.58 -81.21 -1.90
C SER A 509 -4.02 -82.58 -2.29
N ALA A 510 -2.73 -82.82 -2.06
CA ALA A 510 -2.09 -84.10 -2.32
C ALA A 510 -2.65 -85.23 -1.45
N VAL A 511 -2.87 -84.98 -0.15
CA VAL A 511 -3.50 -85.95 0.76
C VAL A 511 -4.94 -86.23 0.36
N GLY A 512 -5.71 -85.20 0.00
CA GLY A 512 -7.07 -85.35 -0.51
C GLY A 512 -7.13 -86.20 -1.78
N PHE A 513 -6.21 -85.97 -2.72
CA PHE A 513 -6.10 -86.75 -3.95
C PHE A 513 -5.71 -88.21 -3.68
N LEU A 514 -4.78 -88.45 -2.76
CA LEU A 514 -4.39 -89.81 -2.32
C LEU A 514 -5.53 -90.53 -1.59
N ALA A 515 -6.30 -89.83 -0.77
CA ALA A 515 -7.47 -90.39 -0.09
C ALA A 515 -8.58 -90.76 -1.09
N LEU A 516 -8.88 -89.87 -2.04
CA LEU A 516 -9.86 -90.13 -3.11
C LEU A 516 -9.43 -91.29 -4.00
N SER A 517 -8.17 -91.32 -4.43
CA SER A 517 -7.64 -92.42 -5.24
C SER A 517 -7.60 -93.75 -4.45
N TYR A 518 -7.30 -93.73 -3.16
CA TYR A 518 -7.40 -94.91 -2.30
C TYR A 518 -8.85 -95.41 -2.16
N VAL A 519 -9.81 -94.52 -1.91
CA VAL A 519 -11.25 -94.85 -1.84
C VAL A 519 -11.73 -95.41 -3.19
N TYR A 520 -11.30 -94.83 -4.31
CA TYR A 520 -11.63 -95.31 -5.65
C TYR A 520 -11.03 -96.70 -5.92
N ALA A 521 -9.75 -96.91 -5.60
CA ALA A 521 -9.06 -98.19 -5.79
C ALA A 521 -9.63 -99.31 -4.89
N LYS A 522 -10.17 -98.96 -3.72
CA LYS A 522 -10.79 -99.91 -2.77
C LYS A 522 -12.32 -99.92 -2.83
N ARG A 523 -12.95 -99.28 -3.82
CA ARG A 523 -14.41 -99.10 -3.89
C ARG A 523 -15.17 -100.42 -3.75
N ASP A 524 -14.68 -101.48 -4.41
CA ASP A 524 -15.34 -102.78 -4.45
C ASP A 524 -15.21 -103.54 -3.11
N LYS A 525 -14.27 -103.12 -2.24
CA LYS A 525 -14.06 -103.67 -0.89
C LYS A 525 -14.73 -102.83 0.20
N LEU A 526 -14.80 -101.51 0.03
CA LEU A 526 -15.43 -100.56 0.96
C LEU A 526 -16.96 -100.48 0.80
N PHE A 527 -17.47 -100.57 -0.43
CA PHE A 527 -18.91 -100.48 -0.73
C PHE A 527 -19.54 -101.84 -1.05
N ARG A 528 -19.01 -102.93 -0.48
CA ARG A 528 -19.59 -104.27 -0.64
C ARG A 528 -20.88 -104.39 0.17
N ASN A 529 -21.99 -104.01 -0.46
CA ASN A 529 -23.33 -104.10 0.09
C ASN A 529 -23.70 -105.58 0.30
N LYS A 530 -23.94 -105.99 1.56
CA LYS A 530 -24.43 -107.34 1.93
C LYS A 530 -25.91 -107.53 1.61
N ARG A 531 -26.36 -107.09 0.43
CA ARG A 531 -27.67 -107.42 -0.13
C ARG A 531 -27.50 -107.75 -1.60
N LYS A 532 -27.61 -109.07 -1.88
CA LYS A 532 -27.75 -109.77 -3.16
C LYS A 532 -26.46 -110.28 -3.81
N GLN A 533 -26.09 -111.51 -3.46
CA GLN A 533 -25.63 -112.51 -4.44
C GLN A 533 -26.87 -113.27 -4.91
N PHE A 534 -27.19 -113.14 -6.20
CA PHE A 534 -27.70 -114.18 -7.08
C PHE A 534 -27.25 -113.82 -8.48
#